data_AF-A0A356C0B0-F1
#
_entry.id   AF-A0A356C0B0-F1
#
_cell.length_a   1.000
_cell.length_b   1.000
_cell.length_c   1.000
_cell.angle_alpha   90.00
_cell.angle_beta   90.00
_cell.angle_gamma   90.00
#
_symmetry.space_group_name_H-M   'P 1'
#
loop_
_entity.id
_entity.type
_entity.pdbx_description
1 polymer ?
#
loop_
_entity_poly.entity_id
_entity_poly.type
_entity_poly.pdbx_seq_one_letter_code
_entity_poly.pdbx_strand_id
1 'polypeptide(L)'
;HYNLLKFERSNQGTCVNQKARCHVGQVVEKGDVLADGPSTDQGELALGRNVVVAFVPWEGYNYEDAILLSEDLVKEDVFTSIHIEEYESQARDTKLGPEEITRDIPNVGEDSLKNLDDRGIVRIGAEVKPGDILVGKVTPKGETELTAEERLLRAIFGEKAREVRDTSLRVPHGEGGIVVDVRVFTREDGDELSPGVNRLVRCYVAQKRKISEGDKMAGRHGNKGVISRIMPVEDMPFLPDGTPVQIVLNPLGVPSRMNIGQVLETHLGMAANLLGIHVATPVFDGASEIEVMDMMEKAGMRRDGKTVLYDGRTGEPFDNPVTVGIIYMVKLSHLVDDKIHARSTGPYSLVTQQPLGGKAQFGGQRFGEMEVWALEAYGAAYTLQEILTVKSDDVVGRVKTYEAIVKGENIPEPGVPESFRVLIKELQSLALDVRVLGENEQEIEIKEEEEDISEMAKELGIDIQGRGASTSITRSPDVASRGTAARAEEEEEDEEGDEDEDLAPQRSSGPLIDDDDDFDVEQDDDLDLDDDLDDDLDDDLDDDFELDDLSDLSDDDDDI
;
A
#
# COMPACT_ATOMS: atom_id res chain seq x y z
N HIS A 1 11.48 -21.57 34.55
CA HIS A 1 10.17 -21.20 33.99
C HIS A 1 10.38 -20.87 32.52
N TYR A 2 9.45 -21.25 31.66
CA TYR A 2 9.42 -20.83 30.26
C TYR A 2 8.26 -19.86 30.12
N ASN A 3 8.53 -18.64 29.66
CA ASN A 3 7.49 -17.67 29.34
C ASN A 3 7.08 -17.94 27.88
N LEU A 4 5.78 -17.85 27.60
CA LEU A 4 5.25 -18.04 26.24
C LEU A 4 4.90 -16.67 25.65
N LEU A 5 5.24 -16.46 24.38
CA LEU A 5 4.86 -15.26 23.63
C LEU A 5 3.36 -15.30 23.31
N LYS A 6 2.62 -14.24 23.66
CA LYS A 6 1.14 -14.22 23.62
C LYS A 6 0.61 -13.02 22.85
N PHE A 7 0.14 -13.25 21.61
CA PHE A 7 -0.45 -12.23 20.74
C PHE A 7 0.50 -11.05 20.48
N GLU A 8 1.77 -11.35 20.24
CA GLU A 8 2.77 -10.37 19.87
C GLU A 8 2.70 -10.08 18.36
N ARG A 9 2.93 -8.82 17.99
CA ARG A 9 2.97 -8.37 16.59
C ARG A 9 4.31 -8.79 15.96
N SER A 10 4.28 -9.41 14.78
CA SER A 10 5.47 -9.59 13.95
C SER A 10 5.75 -8.33 13.10
N ASN A 11 6.95 -8.24 12.53
CA ASN A 11 7.33 -7.14 11.62
C ASN A 11 6.34 -6.97 10.45
N GLN A 12 5.65 -8.04 10.04
CA GLN A 12 4.70 -8.09 8.93
C GLN A 12 3.23 -8.10 9.41
N GLY A 13 2.94 -7.51 10.58
CA GLY A 13 1.58 -7.40 11.15
C GLY A 13 0.97 -8.72 11.66
N THR A 14 1.57 -9.88 11.36
CA THR A 14 1.00 -11.19 11.73
C THR A 14 1.17 -11.52 13.22
N CYS A 15 0.23 -12.29 13.77
CA CYS A 15 0.19 -12.65 15.19
C CYS A 15 1.17 -13.80 15.56
N VAL A 16 2.18 -13.48 16.36
CA VAL A 16 3.04 -14.44 17.07
C VAL A 16 2.35 -14.87 18.36
N ASN A 17 1.95 -16.14 18.43
CA ASN A 17 1.28 -16.71 19.60
C ASN A 17 1.68 -18.16 19.82
N GLN A 18 2.33 -18.43 20.95
CA GLN A 18 2.70 -19.78 21.39
C GLN A 18 1.57 -20.44 22.20
N LYS A 19 1.44 -21.77 22.09
CA LYS A 19 0.44 -22.60 22.78
C LYS A 19 1.12 -23.75 23.51
N ALA A 20 0.91 -23.88 24.82
CA ALA A 20 1.44 -25.03 25.57
C ALA A 20 0.81 -26.34 25.09
N ARG A 21 1.65 -27.32 24.74
CA ARG A 21 1.25 -28.67 24.33
C ARG A 21 1.33 -29.66 25.50
N CYS A 22 2.33 -29.51 26.37
CA CYS A 22 2.56 -30.43 27.49
C CYS A 22 1.49 -30.33 28.59
N HIS A 23 1.16 -31.48 29.20
CA HIS A 23 0.21 -31.56 30.31
C HIS A 23 0.89 -31.53 31.69
N VAL A 24 0.16 -31.11 32.73
CA VAL A 24 0.67 -31.04 34.11
C VAL A 24 1.01 -32.44 34.61
N GLY A 25 2.28 -32.68 34.91
CA GLY A 25 2.79 -33.99 35.36
C GLY A 25 3.23 -34.92 34.23
N GLN A 26 3.22 -34.47 32.98
CA GLN A 26 3.85 -35.19 31.86
C GLN A 26 5.37 -35.31 32.09
N VAL A 27 5.91 -36.52 31.89
CA VAL A 27 7.36 -36.73 31.78
C VAL A 27 7.79 -36.30 30.37
N VAL A 28 8.86 -35.51 30.29
CA VAL A 28 9.41 -34.97 29.04
C VAL A 28 10.91 -35.21 28.98
N GLU A 29 11.43 -35.45 27.78
CA GLU A 29 12.84 -35.68 27.51
C GLU A 29 13.55 -34.43 26.95
N LYS A 30 14.89 -34.48 26.85
CA LYS A 30 15.70 -33.35 26.39
C LYS A 30 15.62 -33.21 24.86
N GLY A 31 14.57 -32.55 24.39
CA GLY A 31 14.29 -32.27 22.99
C GLY A 31 12.81 -32.07 22.69
N ASP A 32 11.92 -32.45 23.62
CA ASP A 32 10.48 -32.41 23.45
C ASP A 32 9.93 -31.00 23.19
N VAL A 33 9.03 -30.90 22.22
CA VAL A 33 8.28 -29.67 21.91
C VAL A 33 7.21 -29.44 22.98
N LEU A 34 7.56 -28.62 23.98
CA LEU A 34 6.67 -28.29 25.11
C LEU A 34 5.51 -27.35 24.72
N ALA A 35 5.71 -26.55 23.68
CA ALA A 35 4.74 -25.59 23.16
C ALA A 35 4.93 -25.38 21.66
N ASP A 36 3.83 -25.28 20.92
CA ASP A 36 3.82 -24.98 19.48
C ASP A 36 3.81 -23.45 19.25
N GLY A 37 4.47 -23.00 18.17
CA GLY A 37 4.57 -21.60 17.77
C GLY A 37 3.45 -21.11 16.85
N PRO A 38 3.59 -19.93 16.22
CA PRO A 38 2.79 -19.58 15.05
C PRO A 38 3.02 -20.59 13.93
N SER A 39 1.98 -20.88 13.15
CA SER A 39 2.01 -21.82 12.01
C SER A 39 2.73 -23.14 12.28
N THR A 40 2.55 -23.69 13.49
CA THR A 40 3.13 -24.96 13.95
C THR A 40 2.01 -25.82 14.51
N ASP A 41 2.02 -27.13 14.22
CA ASP A 41 1.15 -28.11 14.87
C ASP A 41 1.97 -29.34 15.23
N GLN A 42 1.91 -29.76 16.50
CA GLN A 42 2.64 -30.93 17.02
C GLN A 42 4.18 -30.92 16.86
N GLY A 43 4.78 -29.75 16.63
CA GLY A 43 6.19 -29.59 16.27
C GLY A 43 6.50 -29.62 14.77
N GLU A 44 5.49 -29.81 13.91
CA GLU A 44 5.61 -29.78 12.45
C GLU A 44 5.08 -28.46 11.85
N LEU A 45 5.55 -28.10 10.66
CA LEU A 45 5.23 -26.83 10.00
C LEU A 45 3.81 -26.83 9.41
N ALA A 46 2.95 -25.94 9.91
CA ALA A 46 1.53 -25.85 9.61
C ALA A 46 1.13 -24.45 9.08
N LEU A 47 1.62 -24.09 7.88
CA LEU A 47 1.30 -22.84 7.17
C LEU A 47 -0.14 -22.77 6.62
N GLY A 48 -0.78 -23.91 6.39
CA GLY A 48 -2.05 -24.03 5.67
C GLY A 48 -2.90 -25.19 6.18
N ARG A 49 -3.81 -25.68 5.33
CA ARG A 49 -4.81 -26.70 5.69
C ARG A 49 -4.97 -27.74 4.60
N ASN A 50 -5.13 -28.99 5.01
CA ASN A 50 -5.65 -30.06 4.17
C ASN A 50 -7.13 -29.79 3.90
N VAL A 51 -7.52 -29.76 2.63
CA VAL A 51 -8.91 -29.53 2.20
C VAL A 51 -9.31 -30.46 1.07
N VAL A 52 -10.60 -30.82 0.98
CA VAL A 52 -11.14 -31.66 -0.08
C VAL A 52 -11.30 -30.84 -1.37
N VAL A 53 -10.63 -31.25 -2.44
CA VAL A 53 -10.56 -30.53 -3.72
C VAL A 53 -11.07 -31.40 -4.87
N ALA A 54 -11.84 -30.80 -5.79
CA ALA A 54 -12.18 -31.38 -7.08
C ALA A 54 -11.55 -30.62 -8.26
N PHE A 55 -11.11 -31.34 -9.29
CA PHE A 55 -10.63 -30.76 -10.55
C PHE A 55 -11.71 -30.81 -11.65
N VAL A 56 -12.59 -29.81 -11.67
CA VAL A 56 -13.69 -29.69 -12.64
C VAL A 56 -14.00 -28.21 -12.93
N PRO A 57 -14.22 -27.77 -14.18
CA PRO A 57 -14.67 -26.41 -14.45
C PRO A 57 -16.10 -26.20 -13.93
N TRP A 58 -16.34 -25.08 -13.24
CA TRP A 58 -17.60 -24.78 -12.55
C TRP A 58 -18.15 -23.41 -12.96
N GLU A 59 -19.04 -23.39 -13.96
CA GLU A 59 -19.77 -22.21 -14.47
C GLU A 59 -18.92 -20.97 -14.81
N GLY A 60 -17.60 -21.13 -14.99
CA GLY A 60 -16.67 -20.01 -15.18
C GLY A 60 -16.23 -19.30 -13.89
N TYR A 61 -16.70 -19.70 -12.71
CA TYR A 61 -16.18 -19.12 -11.46
C TYR A 61 -14.72 -19.52 -11.22
N ASN A 62 -14.30 -20.72 -11.63
CA ASN A 62 -12.88 -21.10 -11.70
C ASN A 62 -12.31 -20.97 -13.13
N TYR A 63 -12.64 -19.89 -13.83
CA TYR A 63 -11.96 -19.53 -15.08
C TYR A 63 -10.48 -19.20 -14.81
N GLU A 64 -9.59 -19.61 -15.73
CA GLU A 64 -8.13 -19.51 -15.58
C GLU A 64 -7.65 -20.00 -14.20
N ASP A 65 -7.12 -19.11 -13.36
CA ASP A 65 -6.58 -19.40 -12.03
C ASP A 65 -7.52 -19.00 -10.87
N ALA A 66 -8.78 -18.69 -11.17
CA ALA A 66 -9.77 -18.40 -10.15
C ALA A 66 -10.13 -19.65 -9.33
N ILE A 67 -10.37 -19.46 -8.03
CA ILE A 67 -10.63 -20.53 -7.07
C ILE A 67 -12.06 -20.42 -6.54
N LEU A 68 -12.83 -21.51 -6.63
CA LEU A 68 -14.14 -21.63 -6.00
C LEU A 68 -14.00 -22.17 -4.58
N LEU A 69 -14.59 -21.49 -3.59
CA LEU A 69 -14.49 -21.85 -2.17
C LEU A 69 -15.86 -22.24 -1.59
N SER A 70 -15.93 -23.29 -0.77
CA SER A 70 -17.10 -23.58 0.06
C SER A 70 -17.20 -22.60 1.24
N GLU A 71 -18.40 -22.10 1.51
CA GLU A 71 -18.73 -21.29 2.69
C GLU A 71 -18.41 -22.02 4.02
N ASP A 72 -18.37 -23.36 4.00
CA ASP A 72 -18.00 -24.19 5.15
C ASP A 72 -16.64 -23.81 5.73
N LEU A 73 -15.66 -23.53 4.85
CA LEU A 73 -14.31 -23.07 5.22
C LEU A 73 -14.31 -21.69 5.92
N VAL A 74 -15.37 -20.89 5.68
CA VAL A 74 -15.60 -19.59 6.33
C VAL A 74 -16.33 -19.78 7.66
N LYS A 75 -17.28 -20.72 7.72
CA LYS A 75 -18.05 -21.08 8.92
C LYS A 75 -17.17 -21.68 10.01
N GLU A 76 -16.30 -22.64 9.68
CA GLU A 76 -15.38 -23.29 10.61
C GLU A 76 -14.07 -22.50 10.89
N ASP A 77 -13.97 -21.25 10.43
CA ASP A 77 -12.76 -20.39 10.56
C ASP A 77 -11.47 -20.97 9.93
N VAL A 78 -11.55 -21.98 9.05
CA VAL A 78 -10.43 -22.82 8.57
C VAL A 78 -9.22 -22.02 8.06
N PHE A 79 -9.47 -20.97 7.27
CA PHE A 79 -8.46 -20.06 6.69
C PHE A 79 -8.49 -18.65 7.33
N THR A 80 -8.69 -18.57 8.64
CA THR A 80 -8.75 -17.30 9.38
C THR A 80 -7.42 -16.97 10.05
N SER A 81 -6.92 -15.76 9.81
CA SER A 81 -5.70 -15.22 10.41
C SER A 81 -6.00 -14.10 11.43
N ILE A 82 -5.02 -13.80 12.29
CA ILE A 82 -5.04 -12.64 13.19
C ILE A 82 -3.90 -11.73 12.77
N HIS A 83 -4.25 -10.49 12.47
CA HIS A 83 -3.33 -9.38 12.17
C HIS A 83 -3.39 -8.39 13.33
N ILE A 84 -2.29 -7.73 13.63
CA ILE A 84 -2.12 -6.82 14.76
C ILE A 84 -1.37 -5.59 14.26
N GLU A 85 -2.10 -4.51 14.03
CA GLU A 85 -1.51 -3.25 13.57
C GLU A 85 -1.14 -2.34 14.74
N GLU A 86 -0.07 -1.57 14.54
CA GLU A 86 0.54 -0.67 15.52
C GLU A 86 0.41 0.76 15.02
N TYR A 87 -0.48 1.52 15.65
CA TYR A 87 -0.66 2.94 15.36
C TYR A 87 0.01 3.76 16.44
N GLU A 88 0.85 4.73 16.07
CA GLU A 88 1.49 5.61 17.04
C GLU A 88 1.09 7.09 16.89
N SER A 89 1.06 7.79 18.03
CA SER A 89 0.81 9.22 18.11
C SER A 89 1.82 9.86 19.04
N GLN A 90 2.49 10.90 18.54
CA GLN A 90 3.49 11.66 19.27
C GLN A 90 2.94 13.05 19.61
N ALA A 91 3.12 13.47 20.86
CA ALA A 91 2.91 14.84 21.31
C ALA A 91 4.25 15.59 21.32
N ARG A 92 4.35 16.64 20.50
CA ARG A 92 5.59 17.40 20.29
C ARG A 92 5.50 18.83 20.84
N ASP A 93 6.64 19.39 21.24
CA ASP A 93 6.77 20.82 21.52
C ASP A 93 6.79 21.60 20.19
N THR A 94 5.82 22.50 20.01
CA THR A 94 5.79 23.42 18.87
C THR A 94 6.20 24.83 19.30
N LYS A 95 6.57 25.68 18.32
CA LYS A 95 6.86 27.11 18.56
C LYS A 95 5.68 27.90 19.14
N LEU A 96 4.45 27.38 19.03
CA LEU A 96 3.21 27.98 19.52
C LEU A 96 2.77 27.42 20.89
N GLY A 97 3.44 26.37 21.37
CA GLY A 97 3.09 25.65 22.60
C GLY A 97 3.22 24.12 22.43
N PRO A 98 3.16 23.35 23.52
CA PRO A 98 3.13 21.89 23.45
C PRO A 98 1.85 21.39 22.77
N GLU A 99 1.95 20.28 22.04
CA GLU A 99 0.78 19.45 21.74
C GLU A 99 0.33 18.69 22.99
N GLU A 100 -0.97 18.61 23.23
CA GLU A 100 -1.53 17.90 24.38
C GLU A 100 -2.32 16.65 23.91
N ILE A 101 -2.09 15.52 24.58
CA ILE A 101 -2.94 14.33 24.43
C ILE A 101 -4.03 14.40 25.49
N THR A 102 -5.28 14.55 25.04
CA THR A 102 -6.43 14.90 25.88
C THR A 102 -7.74 14.38 25.28
N ARG A 103 -8.73 14.15 26.14
CA ARG A 103 -10.10 13.75 25.76
C ARG A 103 -10.92 14.93 25.22
N ASP A 104 -10.48 16.16 25.50
CA ASP A 104 -11.23 17.40 25.30
C ASP A 104 -10.90 18.01 23.92
N ILE A 105 -11.39 17.34 22.88
CA ILE A 105 -11.09 17.59 21.47
C ILE A 105 -12.14 18.57 20.89
N PRO A 106 -11.75 19.66 20.22
CA PRO A 106 -12.70 20.62 19.65
C PRO A 106 -13.56 19.98 18.56
N ASN A 107 -14.84 20.38 18.51
CA ASN A 107 -15.81 20.02 17.47
C ASN A 107 -16.13 18.51 17.35
N VAL A 108 -15.78 17.69 18.34
CA VAL A 108 -16.11 16.25 18.40
C VAL A 108 -17.27 15.98 19.36
N GLY A 109 -18.23 15.16 18.95
CA GLY A 109 -19.40 14.78 19.77
C GLY A 109 -19.11 13.66 20.79
N GLU A 110 -19.88 13.61 21.87
CA GLU A 110 -19.68 12.65 22.98
C GLU A 110 -19.67 11.18 22.54
N ASP A 111 -20.45 10.81 21.51
CA ASP A 111 -20.49 9.44 20.97
C ASP A 111 -19.12 8.97 20.44
N SER A 112 -18.34 9.85 19.82
CA SER A 112 -16.96 9.54 19.37
C SER A 112 -15.97 9.50 20.55
N LEU A 113 -16.25 10.22 21.64
CA LEU A 113 -15.43 10.26 22.86
C LEU A 113 -15.75 9.12 23.86
N LYS A 114 -16.65 8.20 23.48
CA LYS A 114 -17.18 7.08 24.29
C LYS A 114 -16.18 5.94 24.50
N ASN A 115 -15.24 5.76 23.57
CA ASN A 115 -14.19 4.74 23.64
C ASN A 115 -12.88 5.26 24.26
N LEU A 116 -12.74 6.57 24.46
CA LEU A 116 -11.57 7.19 25.09
C LEU A 116 -11.67 7.19 26.62
N ASP A 117 -10.52 7.03 27.26
CA ASP A 117 -10.33 7.27 28.70
C ASP A 117 -10.20 8.78 29.01
N ASP A 118 -10.12 9.12 30.29
CA ASP A 118 -10.02 10.51 30.76
C ASP A 118 -8.69 11.21 30.38
N ARG A 119 -7.72 10.47 29.82
CA ARG A 119 -6.46 10.98 29.26
C ARG A 119 -6.55 11.19 27.75
N GLY A 120 -7.68 10.87 27.11
CA GLY A 120 -7.88 10.95 25.67
C GLY A 120 -7.39 9.73 24.89
N ILE A 121 -7.10 8.60 25.53
CA ILE A 121 -6.55 7.41 24.88
C ILE A 121 -7.60 6.30 24.84
N VAL A 122 -7.70 5.59 23.73
CA VAL A 122 -8.66 4.48 23.58
C VAL A 122 -8.43 3.37 24.62
N ARG A 123 -9.53 2.88 25.20
CA ARG A 123 -9.49 1.78 26.18
C ARG A 123 -9.19 0.44 25.51
N ILE A 124 -8.37 -0.38 26.17
CA ILE A 124 -8.16 -1.79 25.80
C ILE A 124 -9.50 -2.53 25.85
N GLY A 125 -9.75 -3.38 24.86
CA GLY A 125 -11.01 -4.10 24.66
C GLY A 125 -12.11 -3.31 23.96
N ALA A 126 -11.85 -2.08 23.49
CA ALA A 126 -12.76 -1.38 22.58
C ALA A 126 -12.73 -1.99 21.17
N GLU A 127 -13.92 -2.23 20.60
CA GLU A 127 -14.10 -2.35 19.15
C GLU A 127 -13.99 -0.95 18.53
N VAL A 128 -13.19 -0.82 17.47
CA VAL A 128 -12.90 0.43 16.75
C VAL A 128 -13.03 0.25 15.23
N LYS A 129 -13.49 1.30 14.54
CA LYS A 129 -13.85 1.34 13.12
C LYS A 129 -13.17 2.50 12.40
N PRO A 130 -13.11 2.51 11.06
CA PRO A 130 -12.53 3.62 10.29
C PRO A 130 -13.04 4.99 10.75
N GLY A 131 -12.11 5.90 11.06
CA GLY A 131 -12.41 7.25 11.54
C GLY A 131 -12.61 7.41 13.06
N ASP A 132 -12.78 6.31 13.81
CA ASP A 132 -12.79 6.35 15.28
C ASP A 132 -11.44 6.87 15.82
N ILE A 133 -11.48 7.56 16.97
CA ILE A 133 -10.30 8.16 17.59
C ILE A 133 -9.59 7.12 18.46
N LEU A 134 -8.29 6.90 18.19
CA LEU A 134 -7.40 6.07 18.99
C LEU A 134 -6.69 6.90 20.08
N VAL A 135 -6.18 8.07 19.71
CA VAL A 135 -5.51 9.00 20.62
C VAL A 135 -5.95 10.42 20.29
N GLY A 136 -6.72 11.02 21.21
CA GLY A 136 -7.10 12.43 21.17
C GLY A 136 -5.88 13.31 21.32
N LYS A 137 -5.55 14.11 20.29
CA LYS A 137 -4.41 15.04 20.30
C LYS A 137 -4.86 16.41 19.79
N VAL A 138 -4.40 17.45 20.48
CA VAL A 138 -4.66 18.84 20.10
C VAL A 138 -3.35 19.61 19.92
N THR A 139 -3.26 20.38 18.83
CA THR A 139 -2.08 21.22 18.49
C THR A 139 -2.49 22.69 18.55
N PRO A 140 -1.75 23.59 19.22
CA PRO A 140 -2.11 25.01 19.26
C PRO A 140 -2.07 25.67 17.86
N LYS A 141 -3.11 26.46 17.51
CA LYS A 141 -3.20 27.28 16.29
C LYS A 141 -2.66 28.69 16.57
N GLY A 142 -2.00 29.32 15.59
CA GLY A 142 -1.66 30.74 15.66
C GLY A 142 -2.88 31.63 15.33
N GLU A 143 -3.06 32.75 16.04
CA GLU A 143 -4.17 33.69 15.75
C GLU A 143 -4.09 34.28 14.32
N THR A 144 -2.88 34.31 13.74
CA THR A 144 -2.58 34.80 12.39
C THR A 144 -2.99 33.85 11.26
N GLU A 145 -3.28 32.58 11.53
CA GLU A 145 -3.49 31.54 10.52
C GLU A 145 -4.97 31.32 10.15
N LEU A 146 -5.89 32.02 10.81
CA LEU A 146 -7.33 31.88 10.55
C LEU A 146 -7.74 32.60 9.25
N THR A 147 -8.40 31.88 8.34
CA THR A 147 -8.92 32.45 7.08
C THR A 147 -10.00 33.51 7.33
N ALA A 148 -10.33 34.34 6.33
CA ALA A 148 -11.37 35.36 6.50
C ALA A 148 -12.74 34.75 6.85
N GLU A 149 -13.01 33.56 6.32
CA GLU A 149 -14.21 32.76 6.52
C GLU A 149 -14.22 32.12 7.91
N GLU A 150 -13.13 31.47 8.35
CA GLU A 150 -13.01 30.95 9.74
C GLU A 150 -13.20 32.09 10.77
N ARG A 151 -12.64 33.27 10.50
CA ARG A 151 -12.77 34.45 11.38
C ARG A 151 -14.20 34.99 11.41
N LEU A 152 -14.89 35.02 10.27
CA LEU A 152 -16.29 35.41 10.18
C LEU A 152 -17.20 34.41 10.91
N LEU A 153 -16.97 33.09 10.74
CA LEU A 153 -17.69 32.04 11.45
C LEU A 153 -17.51 32.15 12.97
N ARG A 154 -16.26 32.31 13.46
CA ARG A 154 -15.96 32.52 14.89
C ARG A 154 -16.68 33.76 15.45
N ALA A 155 -16.79 34.83 14.65
CA ALA A 155 -17.51 36.06 15.03
C ALA A 155 -19.04 35.91 15.01
N ILE A 156 -19.62 35.10 14.11
CA ILE A 156 -21.06 34.86 14.01
C ILE A 156 -21.55 33.93 15.12
N PHE A 157 -20.91 32.77 15.30
CA PHE A 157 -21.35 31.77 16.27
C PHE A 157 -20.95 32.12 17.71
N GLY A 158 -20.03 33.08 17.89
CA GLY A 158 -19.61 33.54 19.22
C GLY A 158 -18.86 32.49 20.03
N GLU A 159 -18.43 31.40 19.38
CA GLU A 159 -17.72 30.31 20.02
C GLU A 159 -16.38 30.82 20.54
N LYS A 160 -16.18 30.64 21.86
CA LYS A 160 -14.84 30.57 22.45
C LYS A 160 -14.20 29.23 22.09
N ALA A 161 -14.18 28.90 20.80
CA ALA A 161 -13.40 27.82 20.24
C ALA A 161 -11.96 28.01 20.73
N ARG A 162 -11.43 26.96 21.37
CA ARG A 162 -10.06 26.94 21.88
C ARG A 162 -9.10 27.20 20.73
N GLU A 163 -7.96 27.79 21.04
CA GLU A 163 -6.89 28.07 20.07
C GLU A 163 -6.08 26.81 19.74
N VAL A 164 -6.77 25.69 19.48
CA VAL A 164 -6.20 24.39 19.19
C VAL A 164 -6.94 23.71 18.03
N ARG A 165 -6.21 22.92 17.24
CA ARG A 165 -6.70 22.09 16.14
C ARG A 165 -6.79 20.64 16.60
N ASP A 166 -7.82 19.92 16.15
CA ASP A 166 -7.83 18.45 16.21
C ASP A 166 -6.72 17.87 15.30
N THR A 167 -5.76 17.18 15.92
CA THR A 167 -4.67 16.44 15.26
C THR A 167 -4.60 14.99 15.77
N SER A 168 -5.76 14.48 16.23
CA SER A 168 -5.90 13.17 16.84
C SER A 168 -5.58 12.02 15.88
N LEU A 169 -4.96 10.97 16.42
CA LEU A 169 -4.80 9.70 15.72
C LEU A 169 -6.17 9.02 15.59
N ARG A 170 -6.53 8.69 14.35
CA ARG A 170 -7.77 7.99 13.98
C ARG A 170 -7.46 6.70 13.26
N VAL A 171 -8.36 5.71 13.34
CA VAL A 171 -8.24 4.47 12.56
C VAL A 171 -8.31 4.79 11.06
N PRO A 172 -7.36 4.32 10.23
CA PRO A 172 -7.38 4.50 8.78
C PRO A 172 -8.59 3.86 8.08
N HIS A 173 -8.71 4.11 6.77
CA HIS A 173 -9.83 3.58 5.98
C HIS A 173 -9.56 2.13 5.58
N GLY A 174 -10.56 1.26 5.76
CA GLY A 174 -10.47 -0.19 5.55
C GLY A 174 -9.99 -0.98 6.79
N GLU A 175 -9.43 -0.30 7.79
CA GLU A 175 -8.87 -0.93 8.99
C GLU A 175 -9.82 -0.85 10.19
N GLY A 176 -9.65 -1.76 11.14
CA GLY A 176 -10.48 -1.82 12.35
C GLY A 176 -10.36 -3.16 13.05
N GLY A 177 -10.89 -3.25 14.27
CA GLY A 177 -10.73 -4.44 15.11
C GLY A 177 -10.93 -4.13 16.59
N ILE A 178 -10.20 -4.85 17.44
CA ILE A 178 -10.26 -4.69 18.90
C ILE A 178 -8.89 -4.22 19.40
N VAL A 179 -8.87 -3.16 20.21
CA VAL A 179 -7.65 -2.68 20.88
C VAL A 179 -7.17 -3.73 21.88
N VAL A 180 -5.98 -4.29 21.68
CA VAL A 180 -5.43 -5.40 22.52
C VAL A 180 -4.39 -4.93 23.53
N ASP A 181 -3.56 -3.94 23.19
CA ASP A 181 -2.56 -3.34 24.06
C ASP A 181 -2.44 -1.84 23.76
N VAL A 182 -2.07 -1.05 24.77
CA VAL A 182 -1.86 0.39 24.65
C VAL A 182 -0.66 0.78 25.51
N ARG A 183 0.43 1.16 24.84
CA ARG A 183 1.68 1.56 25.50
C ARG A 183 1.81 3.07 25.48
N VAL A 184 2.13 3.64 26.63
CA VAL A 184 2.36 5.07 26.82
C VAL A 184 3.77 5.22 27.33
N PHE A 185 4.58 5.95 26.58
CA PHE A 185 5.96 6.30 26.92
C PHE A 185 6.02 7.80 27.23
N THR A 186 6.74 8.19 28.27
CA THR A 186 6.84 9.60 28.69
C THR A 186 8.27 10.01 29.00
N ARG A 187 8.61 11.26 28.71
CA ARG A 187 9.91 11.83 29.06
C ARG A 187 10.11 11.98 30.58
N GLU A 188 9.02 11.96 31.36
CA GLU A 188 9.06 12.04 32.83
C GLU A 188 9.39 10.69 33.49
N ASP A 189 8.91 9.58 32.91
CA ASP A 189 9.18 8.21 33.38
C ASP A 189 10.61 7.73 33.02
N GLY A 190 11.30 8.45 32.13
CA GLY A 190 12.68 8.20 31.71
C GLY A 190 12.82 7.45 30.38
N ASP A 191 11.75 7.36 29.59
CA ASP A 191 11.80 6.71 28.27
C ASP A 191 12.65 7.50 27.25
N GLU A 192 13.37 6.78 26.39
CA GLU A 192 14.14 7.36 25.29
C GLU A 192 13.21 7.83 24.16
N LEU A 193 12.82 9.11 24.23
CA LEU A 193 11.98 9.77 23.23
C LEU A 193 12.78 10.78 22.39
N SER A 194 12.50 10.81 21.08
CA SER A 194 13.11 11.73 20.10
C SER A 194 13.07 13.20 20.55
N PRO A 195 14.05 14.04 20.22
CA PRO A 195 14.09 15.45 20.65
C PRO A 195 12.79 16.20 20.36
N GLY A 196 12.27 16.91 21.36
CA GLY A 196 11.00 17.64 21.25
C GLY A 196 9.73 16.79 21.34
N VAL A 197 9.82 15.46 21.47
CA VAL A 197 8.66 14.61 21.83
C VAL A 197 8.55 14.55 23.36
N ASN A 198 7.38 14.86 23.90
CA ASN A 198 7.10 14.77 25.35
C ASN A 198 6.47 13.43 25.74
N ARG A 199 5.61 12.91 24.86
CA ARG A 199 4.83 11.69 25.09
C ARG A 199 4.57 10.97 23.77
N LEU A 200 4.75 9.65 23.79
CA LEU A 200 4.45 8.74 22.69
C LEU A 200 3.38 7.75 23.16
N VAL A 201 2.34 7.55 22.34
CA VAL A 201 1.29 6.57 22.61
C VAL A 201 1.20 5.62 21.43
N ARG A 202 1.31 4.31 21.70
CA ARG A 202 1.16 3.24 20.72
C ARG A 202 -0.08 2.42 21.04
N CYS A 203 -0.97 2.26 20.06
CA CYS A 203 -2.20 1.50 20.15
C CYS A 203 -2.10 0.28 19.24
N TYR A 204 -2.21 -0.91 19.83
CA TYR A 204 -2.22 -2.17 19.09
C TYR A 204 -3.66 -2.61 18.85
N VAL A 205 -4.07 -2.74 17.59
CA VAL A 205 -5.41 -3.17 17.19
C VAL A 205 -5.33 -4.52 16.50
N ALA A 206 -6.00 -5.52 17.06
CA ALA A 206 -6.05 -6.86 16.48
C ALA A 206 -7.32 -7.05 15.62
N GLN A 207 -7.14 -7.52 14.40
CA GLN A 207 -8.21 -7.87 13.46
C GLN A 207 -8.20 -9.38 13.18
N LYS A 208 -9.36 -10.03 13.32
CA LYS A 208 -9.57 -11.43 12.90
C LYS A 208 -10.02 -11.44 11.44
N ARG A 209 -9.09 -11.68 10.51
CA ARG A 209 -9.35 -11.69 9.06
C ARG A 209 -9.72 -13.11 8.61
N LYS A 210 -11.02 -13.35 8.42
CA LYS A 210 -11.55 -14.56 7.74
C LYS A 210 -11.05 -14.61 6.29
N ILE A 211 -11.29 -15.71 5.59
CA ILE A 211 -11.07 -15.81 4.14
C ILE A 211 -12.22 -15.13 3.39
N SER A 212 -11.88 -14.29 2.41
CA SER A 212 -12.81 -13.46 1.64
C SER A 212 -12.67 -13.67 0.13
N GLU A 213 -13.69 -13.29 -0.65
CA GLU A 213 -13.56 -13.14 -2.10
C GLU A 213 -12.51 -12.06 -2.41
N GLY A 214 -11.60 -12.33 -3.35
CA GLY A 214 -10.42 -11.50 -3.62
C GLY A 214 -9.15 -11.87 -2.84
N ASP A 215 -9.22 -12.70 -1.79
CA ASP A 215 -8.00 -13.22 -1.12
C ASP A 215 -7.24 -14.18 -2.05
N LYS A 216 -5.90 -14.11 -2.03
CA LYS A 216 -5.04 -15.02 -2.80
C LYS A 216 -4.68 -16.29 -1.99
N MET A 217 -4.87 -17.45 -2.59
CA MET A 217 -4.44 -18.76 -2.07
C MET A 217 -3.39 -19.40 -2.97
N ALA A 218 -2.68 -20.40 -2.46
CA ALA A 218 -1.83 -21.26 -3.27
C ALA A 218 -1.76 -22.69 -2.71
N GLY A 219 -1.60 -23.66 -3.60
CA GLY A 219 -1.05 -24.98 -3.24
C GLY A 219 0.48 -24.98 -3.30
N ARG A 220 1.09 -26.07 -2.82
CA ARG A 220 2.56 -26.22 -2.75
C ARG A 220 3.26 -26.35 -4.11
N HIS A 221 2.50 -26.59 -5.18
CA HIS A 221 3.00 -26.86 -6.53
C HIS A 221 2.91 -25.64 -7.47
N GLY A 222 2.97 -24.42 -6.91
CA GLY A 222 2.91 -23.18 -7.69
C GLY A 222 1.52 -22.83 -8.23
N ASN A 223 0.50 -23.64 -7.96
CA ASN A 223 -0.90 -23.36 -8.27
C ASN A 223 -1.43 -22.24 -7.35
N LYS A 224 -1.08 -20.99 -7.70
CA LYS A 224 -1.53 -19.73 -7.10
C LYS A 224 -2.86 -19.32 -7.75
N GLY A 225 -3.80 -18.79 -6.97
CA GLY A 225 -5.10 -18.33 -7.49
C GLY A 225 -5.81 -17.38 -6.55
N VAL A 226 -6.86 -16.70 -7.04
CA VAL A 226 -7.67 -15.76 -6.26
C VAL A 226 -9.07 -16.34 -6.05
N ILE A 227 -9.64 -16.20 -4.86
CA ILE A 227 -11.02 -16.65 -4.63
C ILE A 227 -11.98 -15.72 -5.37
N SER A 228 -12.64 -16.25 -6.39
CA SER A 228 -13.62 -15.52 -7.20
C SER A 228 -15.02 -15.53 -6.60
N ARG A 229 -15.37 -16.63 -5.90
CA ARG A 229 -16.67 -16.80 -5.27
C ARG A 229 -16.62 -17.76 -4.09
N ILE A 230 -17.36 -17.42 -3.05
CA ILE A 230 -17.71 -18.29 -1.93
C ILE A 230 -19.12 -18.83 -2.17
N MET A 231 -19.27 -20.16 -2.21
CA MET A 231 -20.51 -20.85 -2.53
C MET A 231 -21.16 -21.48 -1.29
N PRO A 232 -22.51 -21.44 -1.16
CA PRO A 232 -23.23 -22.22 -0.17
C PRO A 232 -22.89 -23.71 -0.26
N VAL A 233 -22.90 -24.39 0.88
CA VAL A 233 -22.43 -25.79 1.00
C VAL A 233 -23.36 -26.75 0.24
N GLU A 234 -24.65 -26.41 0.19
CA GLU A 234 -25.69 -27.10 -0.57
C GLU A 234 -25.54 -27.00 -2.10
N ASP A 235 -24.85 -25.97 -2.60
CA ASP A 235 -24.62 -25.75 -4.03
C ASP A 235 -23.31 -26.40 -4.52
N MET A 236 -22.40 -26.76 -3.61
CA MET A 236 -21.10 -27.35 -3.96
C MET A 236 -21.28 -28.79 -4.47
N PRO A 237 -20.44 -29.25 -5.42
CA PRO A 237 -20.50 -30.65 -5.84
C PRO A 237 -20.09 -31.58 -4.69
N PHE A 238 -20.74 -32.74 -4.61
CA PHE A 238 -20.61 -33.66 -3.49
C PHE A 238 -20.29 -35.09 -3.92
N LEU A 239 -19.64 -35.81 -3.01
CA LEU A 239 -19.22 -37.21 -3.14
C LEU A 239 -20.40 -38.17 -2.90
N PRO A 240 -20.30 -39.46 -3.31
CA PRO A 240 -21.41 -40.43 -3.21
C PRO A 240 -21.83 -40.80 -1.78
N ASP A 241 -21.06 -40.39 -0.77
CA ASP A 241 -21.36 -40.50 0.67
C ASP A 241 -22.16 -39.30 1.23
N GLY A 242 -22.29 -38.22 0.44
CA GLY A 242 -22.89 -36.94 0.83
C GLY A 242 -21.88 -35.87 1.27
N THR A 243 -20.57 -36.14 1.20
CA THR A 243 -19.54 -35.15 1.60
C THR A 243 -19.35 -34.10 0.49
N PRO A 244 -19.62 -32.80 0.74
CA PRO A 244 -19.37 -31.74 -0.23
C PRO A 244 -17.87 -31.48 -0.38
N VAL A 245 -17.41 -31.09 -1.57
CA VAL A 245 -16.01 -30.65 -1.74
C VAL A 245 -15.85 -29.22 -1.23
N GLN A 246 -14.66 -28.91 -0.71
CA GLN A 246 -14.38 -27.65 -0.04
C GLN A 246 -13.78 -26.59 -0.98
N ILE A 247 -13.06 -27.03 -2.03
CA ILE A 247 -12.52 -26.17 -3.09
C ILE A 247 -12.75 -26.85 -4.45
N VAL A 248 -13.01 -26.06 -5.50
CA VAL A 248 -12.98 -26.54 -6.90
C VAL A 248 -11.91 -25.79 -7.68
N LEU A 249 -10.96 -26.53 -8.26
CA LEU A 249 -9.86 -26.03 -9.08
C LEU A 249 -10.08 -26.32 -10.57
N ASN A 250 -9.56 -25.45 -11.42
CA ASN A 250 -9.62 -25.60 -12.86
C ASN A 250 -8.63 -26.67 -13.36
N PRO A 251 -9.06 -27.76 -14.01
CA PRO A 251 -8.15 -28.76 -14.57
C PRO A 251 -7.28 -28.21 -15.71
N LEU A 252 -7.68 -27.13 -16.38
CA LEU A 252 -6.94 -26.55 -17.51
C LEU A 252 -5.62 -25.89 -17.09
N GLY A 253 -5.50 -25.44 -15.84
CA GLY A 253 -4.30 -24.79 -15.31
C GLY A 253 -3.15 -25.73 -14.92
N VAL A 254 -3.32 -27.05 -15.09
CA VAL A 254 -2.32 -28.09 -14.72
C VAL A 254 -1.43 -28.51 -15.89
N PRO A 255 -1.95 -28.87 -17.09
CA PRO A 255 -1.11 -29.35 -18.19
C PRO A 255 -0.17 -28.27 -18.73
N SER A 256 -0.65 -27.03 -18.86
CA SER A 256 0.11 -25.87 -19.34
C SER A 256 1.29 -25.50 -18.44
N ARG A 257 1.23 -25.84 -17.15
CA ARG A 257 2.27 -25.54 -16.16
C ARG A 257 3.11 -26.75 -15.75
N MET A 258 2.84 -27.91 -16.34
CA MET A 258 3.51 -29.19 -16.09
C MET A 258 3.57 -29.64 -14.60
N ASN A 259 2.83 -28.98 -13.70
CA ASN A 259 2.94 -29.14 -12.24
C ASN A 259 2.08 -30.31 -11.70
N ILE A 260 2.18 -31.46 -12.36
CA ILE A 260 1.40 -32.69 -12.11
C ILE A 260 1.50 -33.21 -10.66
N GLY A 261 2.52 -32.78 -9.91
CA GLY A 261 2.66 -33.06 -8.47
C GLY A 261 1.41 -32.74 -7.66
N GLN A 262 0.63 -31.70 -8.01
CA GLN A 262 -0.63 -31.39 -7.30
C GLN A 262 -1.68 -32.51 -7.43
N VAL A 263 -1.69 -33.24 -8.55
CA VAL A 263 -2.61 -34.36 -8.79
C VAL A 263 -2.15 -35.59 -8.03
N LEU A 264 -0.84 -35.84 -7.97
CA LEU A 264 -0.25 -36.91 -7.16
C LEU A 264 -0.47 -36.66 -5.65
N GLU A 265 -0.33 -35.40 -5.19
CA GLU A 265 -0.70 -34.98 -3.84
C GLU A 265 -2.19 -35.27 -3.57
N THR A 266 -3.08 -34.86 -4.48
CA THR A 266 -4.53 -35.08 -4.36
C THR A 266 -4.88 -36.55 -4.16
N HIS A 267 -4.29 -37.42 -4.98
CA HIS A 267 -4.48 -38.87 -4.94
C HIS A 267 -3.95 -39.49 -3.64
N LEU A 268 -2.71 -39.15 -3.25
CA LEU A 268 -2.05 -39.68 -2.07
C LEU A 268 -2.70 -39.18 -0.77
N GLY A 269 -3.06 -37.90 -0.71
CA GLY A 269 -3.73 -37.27 0.44
C GLY A 269 -5.10 -37.86 0.73
N MET A 270 -5.88 -38.18 -0.31
CA MET A 270 -7.17 -38.86 -0.15
C MET A 270 -7.01 -40.29 0.38
N ALA A 271 -6.06 -41.05 -0.16
CA ALA A 271 -5.76 -42.40 0.31
C ALA A 271 -5.26 -42.40 1.76
N ALA A 272 -4.37 -41.47 2.11
CA ALA A 272 -3.85 -41.29 3.46
C ALA A 272 -4.96 -40.94 4.47
N ASN A 273 -5.88 -40.04 4.12
CA ASN A 273 -7.03 -39.66 4.95
C ASN A 273 -8.00 -40.84 5.17
N LEU A 274 -8.36 -41.57 4.10
CA LEU A 274 -9.23 -42.75 4.20
C LEU A 274 -8.62 -43.89 5.03
N LEU A 275 -7.28 -44.00 5.04
CA LEU A 275 -6.54 -44.96 5.87
C LEU A 275 -6.23 -44.45 7.28
N GLY A 276 -6.49 -43.17 7.59
CA GLY A 276 -6.20 -42.55 8.88
C GLY A 276 -4.70 -42.41 9.19
N ILE A 277 -3.86 -42.20 8.17
CA ILE A 277 -2.40 -42.13 8.28
C ILE A 277 -1.84 -40.78 7.80
N HIS A 278 -0.67 -40.41 8.33
CA HIS A 278 0.17 -39.37 7.75
C HIS A 278 1.24 -40.01 6.86
N VAL A 279 1.60 -39.35 5.76
CA VAL A 279 2.60 -39.84 4.80
C VAL A 279 3.66 -38.75 4.58
N ALA A 280 4.93 -39.16 4.66
CA ALA A 280 6.05 -38.32 4.28
C ALA A 280 6.57 -38.77 2.90
N THR A 281 6.82 -37.82 2.01
CA THR A 281 7.33 -38.06 0.66
C THR A 281 8.57 -37.19 0.46
N PRO A 282 9.79 -37.75 0.58
CA PRO A 282 11.03 -37.00 0.40
C PRO A 282 11.15 -36.39 -0.99
N VAL A 283 11.90 -35.29 -1.08
CA VAL A 283 12.25 -34.67 -2.36
C VAL A 283 13.23 -35.59 -3.09
N PHE A 284 12.96 -35.88 -4.37
CA PHE A 284 13.71 -36.78 -5.26
C PHE A 284 13.77 -38.28 -4.88
N ASP A 285 13.56 -38.66 -3.61
CA ASP A 285 13.43 -40.05 -3.13
C ASP A 285 12.00 -40.31 -2.59
N GLY A 286 11.00 -39.97 -3.42
CA GLY A 286 9.58 -39.94 -3.08
C GLY A 286 8.81 -41.20 -3.47
N ALA A 287 7.54 -41.27 -3.05
CA ALA A 287 6.63 -42.35 -3.42
C ALA A 287 6.40 -42.38 -4.95
N SER A 288 6.59 -43.54 -5.56
CA SER A 288 6.38 -43.72 -7.00
C SER A 288 4.88 -43.75 -7.37
N GLU A 289 4.56 -43.46 -8.64
CA GLU A 289 3.19 -43.52 -9.16
C GLU A 289 2.49 -44.86 -8.86
N ILE A 290 3.24 -45.97 -8.98
CA ILE A 290 2.74 -47.33 -8.71
C ILE A 290 2.39 -47.49 -7.22
N GLU A 291 3.22 -46.97 -6.32
CA GLU A 291 2.96 -47.01 -4.87
C GLU A 291 1.78 -46.12 -4.46
N VAL A 292 1.59 -44.97 -5.12
CA VAL A 292 0.40 -44.12 -4.94
C VAL A 292 -0.86 -44.85 -5.41
N MET A 293 -0.83 -45.49 -6.59
CA MET A 293 -1.95 -46.32 -7.07
C MET A 293 -2.25 -47.51 -6.15
N ASP A 294 -1.20 -48.19 -5.67
CA ASP A 294 -1.32 -49.32 -4.75
C ASP A 294 -1.76 -48.87 -3.34
N MET A 295 -1.58 -47.60 -2.97
CA MET A 295 -2.13 -47.03 -1.73
C MET A 295 -3.60 -46.62 -1.91
N MET A 296 -3.95 -46.02 -3.05
CA MET A 296 -5.36 -45.77 -3.43
C MET A 296 -6.18 -47.07 -3.42
N GLU A 297 -5.67 -48.16 -4.01
CA GLU A 297 -6.37 -49.45 -4.04
C GLU A 297 -6.53 -50.05 -2.62
N LYS A 298 -5.54 -49.89 -1.73
CA LYS A 298 -5.66 -50.26 -0.30
C LYS A 298 -6.68 -49.42 0.46
N ALA A 299 -6.86 -48.15 0.07
CA ALA A 299 -7.89 -47.25 0.60
C ALA A 299 -9.30 -47.50 0.00
N GLY A 300 -9.44 -48.45 -0.93
CA GLY A 300 -10.71 -48.72 -1.63
C GLY A 300 -11.05 -47.72 -2.75
N MET A 301 -10.11 -46.84 -3.10
CA MET A 301 -10.24 -45.93 -4.24
C MET A 301 -9.94 -46.65 -5.57
N ARG A 302 -10.35 -46.05 -6.68
CA ARG A 302 -9.94 -46.49 -8.02
C ARG A 302 -8.48 -46.09 -8.28
N ARG A 303 -7.76 -46.92 -9.04
CA ARG A 303 -6.35 -46.64 -9.43
C ARG A 303 -6.17 -45.40 -10.31
N ASP A 304 -7.23 -44.87 -10.91
CA ASP A 304 -7.21 -43.62 -11.69
C ASP A 304 -7.38 -42.35 -10.82
N GLY A 305 -7.63 -42.50 -9.52
CA GLY A 305 -7.87 -41.39 -8.60
C GLY A 305 -9.20 -40.66 -8.79
N LYS A 306 -10.14 -41.24 -9.56
CA LYS A 306 -11.40 -40.58 -9.94
C LYS A 306 -12.62 -41.20 -9.28
N THR A 307 -13.63 -40.37 -9.05
CA THR A 307 -14.92 -40.76 -8.47
C THR A 307 -16.08 -40.11 -9.21
N VAL A 308 -17.30 -40.54 -8.92
CA VAL A 308 -18.52 -39.84 -9.37
C VAL A 308 -18.75 -38.68 -8.40
N LEU A 309 -18.85 -37.46 -8.93
CA LEU A 309 -19.43 -36.32 -8.22
C LEU A 309 -20.89 -36.16 -8.64
N TYR A 310 -21.65 -35.52 -7.77
CA TYR A 310 -23.00 -35.02 -8.03
C TYR A 310 -22.99 -33.50 -7.93
N ASP A 311 -23.79 -32.82 -8.76
CA ASP A 311 -24.04 -31.38 -8.61
C ASP A 311 -24.97 -31.14 -7.40
N GLY A 312 -24.58 -30.24 -6.49
CA GLY A 312 -25.37 -29.87 -5.32
C GLY A 312 -26.75 -29.29 -5.67
N ARG A 313 -26.85 -28.54 -6.77
CA ARG A 313 -28.08 -27.83 -7.15
C ARG A 313 -29.14 -28.72 -7.79
N THR A 314 -28.74 -29.64 -8.66
CA THR A 314 -29.66 -30.56 -9.36
C THR A 314 -29.77 -31.93 -8.70
N GLY A 315 -28.73 -32.39 -8.01
CA GLY A 315 -28.57 -33.76 -7.55
C GLY A 315 -28.21 -34.76 -8.65
N GLU A 316 -27.96 -34.31 -9.89
CA GLU A 316 -27.57 -35.18 -11.00
C GLU A 316 -26.06 -35.49 -10.97
N PRO A 317 -25.63 -36.71 -11.36
CA PRO A 317 -24.22 -37.07 -11.44
C PRO A 317 -23.53 -36.40 -12.63
N PHE A 318 -22.26 -36.06 -12.48
CA PHE A 318 -21.44 -35.59 -13.60
C PHE A 318 -21.24 -36.68 -14.67
N ASP A 319 -21.33 -36.30 -15.96
CA ASP A 319 -21.18 -37.20 -17.12
C ASP A 319 -19.88 -38.02 -17.09
N ASN A 320 -18.82 -37.44 -16.53
CA ASN A 320 -17.48 -38.03 -16.46
C ASN A 320 -17.00 -38.06 -15.00
N PRO A 321 -16.27 -39.12 -14.59
CA PRO A 321 -15.71 -39.19 -13.25
C PRO A 321 -14.59 -38.16 -13.07
N VAL A 322 -14.61 -37.47 -11.93
CA VAL A 322 -13.73 -36.34 -11.60
C VAL A 322 -12.63 -36.78 -10.65
N THR A 323 -11.43 -36.21 -10.79
CA THR A 323 -10.36 -36.38 -9.79
C THR A 323 -10.71 -35.55 -8.56
N VAL A 324 -10.87 -36.24 -7.42
CA VAL A 324 -11.22 -35.64 -6.13
C VAL A 324 -10.31 -36.22 -5.05
N GLY A 325 -9.81 -35.37 -4.18
CA GLY A 325 -8.96 -35.80 -3.08
C GLY A 325 -8.58 -34.67 -2.15
N ILE A 326 -7.43 -34.77 -1.48
CA ILE A 326 -7.02 -33.80 -0.46
C ILE A 326 -5.72 -33.12 -0.85
N ILE A 327 -5.73 -31.79 -0.84
CA ILE A 327 -4.58 -30.92 -1.11
C ILE A 327 -4.31 -30.03 0.10
N TYR A 328 -3.04 -29.77 0.38
CA TYR A 328 -2.57 -28.79 1.33
C TYR A 328 -2.56 -27.38 0.70
N MET A 329 -3.56 -26.58 1.05
CA MET A 329 -3.74 -25.22 0.54
C MET A 329 -3.34 -24.18 1.60
N VAL A 330 -2.75 -23.07 1.15
CA VAL A 330 -2.22 -21.98 2.00
C VAL A 330 -2.94 -20.68 1.64
N LYS A 331 -3.34 -19.91 2.65
CA LYS A 331 -3.78 -18.51 2.50
C LYS A 331 -2.54 -17.62 2.46
N LEU A 332 -2.33 -16.85 1.39
CA LEU A 332 -1.19 -15.96 1.27
C LEU A 332 -1.42 -14.62 1.98
N SER A 333 -0.36 -13.88 2.29
CA SER A 333 -0.45 -12.50 2.81
C SER A 333 -0.71 -11.46 1.71
N HIS A 334 -1.63 -11.80 0.79
CA HIS A 334 -2.14 -10.91 -0.25
C HIS A 334 -3.66 -10.90 -0.14
N LEU A 335 -4.17 -10.08 0.79
CA LEU A 335 -5.58 -10.03 1.13
C LEU A 335 -6.29 -8.90 0.38
N VAL A 336 -7.58 -9.06 0.14
CA VAL A 336 -8.36 -8.03 -0.57
C VAL A 336 -8.44 -6.72 0.23
N ASP A 337 -8.58 -6.81 1.56
CA ASP A 337 -8.69 -5.67 2.49
C ASP A 337 -7.45 -4.76 2.43
N ASP A 338 -6.27 -5.35 2.25
CA ASP A 338 -4.99 -4.63 2.14
C ASP A 338 -4.84 -3.97 0.77
N LYS A 339 -5.33 -4.61 -0.30
CA LYS A 339 -5.17 -4.15 -1.68
C LYS A 339 -6.24 -3.18 -2.17
N ILE A 340 -7.46 -3.24 -1.63
CA ILE A 340 -8.53 -2.31 -2.04
C ILE A 340 -8.18 -0.88 -1.63
N HIS A 341 -8.25 0.03 -2.59
CA HIS A 341 -8.01 1.46 -2.40
C HIS A 341 -8.95 2.27 -3.30
N ALA A 342 -9.38 3.44 -2.82
CA ALA A 342 -10.21 4.38 -3.57
C ALA A 342 -9.96 5.80 -3.06
N ARG A 343 -9.86 6.76 -4.00
CA ARG A 343 -9.72 8.20 -3.74
C ARG A 343 -10.77 8.96 -4.54
N SER A 344 -11.42 9.93 -3.90
CA SER A 344 -12.22 10.96 -4.57
C SER A 344 -11.44 12.26 -4.62
N THR A 345 -11.17 12.83 -3.44
CA THR A 345 -10.18 13.88 -3.20
C THR A 345 -9.18 13.41 -2.13
N GLY A 346 -8.09 14.13 -1.93
CA GLY A 346 -7.04 13.75 -0.98
C GLY A 346 -5.89 14.77 -0.99
N PRO A 347 -4.75 14.47 -0.35
CA PRO A 347 -3.59 15.36 -0.35
C PRO A 347 -2.88 15.40 -1.71
N TYR A 348 -2.10 16.46 -1.91
CA TYR A 348 -1.36 16.78 -3.13
C TYR A 348 0.10 17.09 -2.81
N SER A 349 0.99 16.94 -3.79
CA SER A 349 2.40 17.32 -3.72
C SER A 349 2.54 18.84 -3.57
N LEU A 350 3.46 19.30 -2.71
CA LEU A 350 3.75 20.72 -2.52
C LEU A 350 4.45 21.36 -3.74
N VAL A 351 5.13 20.56 -4.57
CA VAL A 351 5.91 21.04 -5.72
C VAL A 351 5.14 20.88 -7.02
N THR A 352 4.68 19.67 -7.32
CA THR A 352 4.03 19.36 -8.60
C THR A 352 2.52 19.57 -8.60
N GLN A 353 1.91 19.89 -7.44
CA GLN A 353 0.46 19.93 -7.19
C GLN A 353 -0.32 18.66 -7.56
N GLN A 354 0.32 17.59 -8.03
CA GLN A 354 -0.30 16.32 -8.37
C GLN A 354 -0.77 15.55 -7.13
N PRO A 355 -1.77 14.65 -7.24
CA PRO A 355 -2.13 13.70 -6.19
C PRO A 355 -0.89 12.96 -5.64
N LEU A 356 -0.77 12.84 -4.31
CA LEU A 356 0.29 12.01 -3.71
C LEU A 356 0.15 10.53 -4.13
N GLY A 357 1.22 9.75 -3.99
CA GLY A 357 1.22 8.31 -4.26
C GLY A 357 0.88 7.45 -3.02
N GLY A 358 0.49 6.19 -3.26
CA GLY A 358 0.37 5.16 -2.23
C GLY A 358 -0.91 5.21 -1.36
N LYS A 359 -1.42 4.02 -0.98
CA LYS A 359 -2.65 3.87 -0.17
C LYS A 359 -2.56 4.60 1.18
N ALA A 360 -1.42 4.51 1.88
CA ALA A 360 -1.21 5.10 3.19
C ALA A 360 -1.36 6.63 3.22
N GLN A 361 -1.08 7.32 2.11
CA GLN A 361 -1.21 8.78 1.98
C GLN A 361 -2.55 9.21 1.34
N PHE A 362 -3.53 8.29 1.20
CA PHE A 362 -4.73 8.49 0.39
C PHE A 362 -4.39 8.92 -1.06
N GLY A 363 -3.37 8.28 -1.63
CA GLY A 363 -2.82 8.65 -2.92
C GLY A 363 -3.75 8.41 -4.11
N GLY A 364 -3.44 9.05 -5.24
CA GLY A 364 -4.06 8.76 -6.53
C GLY A 364 -3.49 7.49 -7.16
N GLN A 365 -4.21 6.93 -8.13
CA GLN A 365 -3.65 5.95 -9.05
C GLN A 365 -2.80 6.69 -10.09
N ARG A 366 -1.58 6.21 -10.38
CA ARG A 366 -0.78 6.75 -11.49
C ARG A 366 -1.48 6.43 -12.81
N PHE A 367 -1.69 7.45 -13.63
CA PHE A 367 -2.02 7.32 -15.04
C PHE A 367 -0.71 7.50 -15.81
N GLY A 368 -0.23 6.45 -16.48
CA GLY A 368 1.07 6.44 -17.14
C GLY A 368 0.99 6.81 -18.62
N GLU A 369 2.16 6.85 -19.25
CA GLU A 369 2.30 7.14 -20.68
C GLU A 369 1.59 6.10 -21.56
N MET A 370 1.62 4.82 -21.17
CA MET A 370 0.90 3.75 -21.88
C MET A 370 -0.62 3.93 -21.83
N GLU A 371 -1.18 4.37 -20.69
CA GLU A 371 -2.61 4.68 -20.58
C GLU A 371 -2.99 5.97 -21.33
N VAL A 372 -2.08 6.94 -21.44
CA VAL A 372 -2.23 8.11 -22.32
C VAL A 372 -2.37 7.66 -23.78
N TRP A 373 -1.41 6.86 -24.29
CA TRP A 373 -1.46 6.34 -25.66
C TRP A 373 -2.75 5.55 -25.95
N ALA A 374 -3.27 4.81 -24.96
CA ALA A 374 -4.54 4.11 -25.09
C ALA A 374 -5.71 5.07 -25.33
N LEU A 375 -5.81 6.18 -24.56
CA LEU A 375 -6.85 7.19 -24.78
C LEU A 375 -6.66 7.97 -26.09
N GLU A 376 -5.43 8.24 -26.50
CA GLU A 376 -5.12 8.84 -27.80
C GLU A 376 -5.56 7.94 -28.96
N ALA A 377 -5.29 6.64 -28.89
CA ALA A 377 -5.72 5.65 -29.89
C ALA A 377 -7.26 5.51 -29.98
N TYR A 378 -7.98 5.70 -28.87
CA TYR A 378 -9.45 5.81 -28.86
C TYR A 378 -9.98 7.18 -29.34
N GLY A 379 -9.13 8.19 -29.52
CA GLY A 379 -9.54 9.56 -29.80
C GLY A 379 -10.28 10.24 -28.64
N ALA A 380 -10.06 9.77 -27.40
CA ALA A 380 -10.80 10.16 -26.21
C ALA A 380 -10.34 11.52 -25.61
N ALA A 381 -10.20 12.54 -26.46
CA ALA A 381 -9.52 13.79 -26.15
C ALA A 381 -10.01 14.49 -24.86
N TYR A 382 -11.33 14.59 -24.65
CA TYR A 382 -11.88 15.20 -23.43
C TYR A 382 -11.58 14.39 -22.16
N THR A 383 -11.59 13.05 -22.23
CA THR A 383 -11.25 12.18 -21.10
C THR A 383 -9.78 12.31 -20.74
N LEU A 384 -8.90 12.36 -21.76
CA LEU A 384 -7.47 12.57 -21.57
C LEU A 384 -7.18 13.95 -20.97
N GLN A 385 -7.80 15.01 -21.51
CA GLN A 385 -7.70 16.36 -20.98
C GLN A 385 -8.14 16.43 -19.51
N GLU A 386 -9.30 15.86 -19.17
CA GLU A 386 -9.84 15.84 -17.80
C GLU A 386 -8.90 15.15 -16.80
N ILE A 387 -8.26 14.04 -17.20
CA ILE A 387 -7.28 13.31 -16.39
C ILE A 387 -6.02 14.15 -16.17
N LEU A 388 -5.49 14.79 -17.22
CA LEU A 388 -4.27 15.60 -17.18
C LEU A 388 -4.46 17.02 -16.59
N THR A 389 -5.68 17.38 -16.15
CA THR A 389 -5.99 18.72 -15.62
C THR A 389 -6.77 18.64 -14.30
N VAL A 390 -8.10 18.68 -14.35
CA VAL A 390 -9.00 18.86 -13.19
C VAL A 390 -9.02 17.67 -12.23
N LYS A 391 -8.53 16.50 -12.65
CA LYS A 391 -8.32 15.33 -11.79
C LYS A 391 -6.92 15.29 -11.15
N SER A 392 -6.01 16.15 -11.58
CA SER A 392 -4.58 16.15 -11.20
C SER A 392 -4.17 17.50 -10.59
N ASP A 393 -3.49 18.34 -11.36
CA ASP A 393 -2.70 19.50 -10.94
C ASP A 393 -3.22 20.84 -11.49
N ASP A 394 -4.39 20.88 -12.13
CA ASP A 394 -5.14 22.13 -12.30
C ASP A 394 -5.72 22.57 -10.94
N VAL A 395 -4.97 23.43 -10.23
CA VAL A 395 -5.24 23.86 -8.86
C VAL A 395 -6.61 24.53 -8.70
N VAL A 396 -7.03 25.33 -9.69
CA VAL A 396 -8.29 26.09 -9.67
C VAL A 396 -9.43 25.22 -10.24
N GLY A 397 -9.19 24.56 -11.36
CA GLY A 397 -10.17 23.73 -12.06
C GLY A 397 -10.61 22.53 -11.23
N ARG A 398 -9.74 21.89 -10.43
CA ARG A 398 -10.14 20.79 -9.53
C ARG A 398 -11.12 21.25 -8.44
N VAL A 399 -10.94 22.47 -7.90
CA VAL A 399 -11.84 23.05 -6.88
C VAL A 399 -13.17 23.45 -7.51
N LYS A 400 -13.15 24.17 -8.65
CA LYS A 400 -14.37 24.54 -9.40
C LYS A 400 -15.14 23.30 -9.89
N THR A 401 -14.45 22.23 -10.29
CA THR A 401 -15.05 20.94 -10.68
C THR A 401 -15.73 20.25 -9.51
N TYR A 402 -15.10 20.19 -8.34
CA TYR A 402 -15.73 19.65 -7.13
C TYR A 402 -16.99 20.44 -6.74
N GLU A 403 -16.92 21.78 -6.80
CA GLU A 403 -18.07 22.64 -6.53
C GLU A 403 -19.21 22.43 -7.55
N ALA A 404 -18.90 22.35 -8.84
CA ALA A 404 -19.88 22.08 -9.90
C ALA A 404 -20.58 20.72 -9.70
N ILE A 405 -19.82 19.66 -9.39
CA ILE A 405 -20.36 18.33 -9.08
C ILE A 405 -21.32 18.38 -7.88
N VAL A 406 -21.00 19.12 -6.81
CA VAL A 406 -21.86 19.27 -5.64
C VAL A 406 -23.13 20.08 -5.95
N LYS A 407 -23.07 21.05 -6.87
CA LYS A 407 -24.24 21.82 -7.34
C LYS A 407 -25.10 21.06 -8.36
N GLY A 408 -24.55 20.06 -9.04
CA GLY A 408 -25.16 19.45 -10.23
C GLY A 408 -25.05 20.34 -11.48
N GLU A 409 -24.04 21.21 -11.52
CA GLU A 409 -23.69 22.04 -12.67
C GLU A 409 -22.71 21.30 -13.61
N ASN A 410 -22.54 21.79 -14.84
CA ASN A 410 -21.54 21.23 -15.76
C ASN A 410 -20.12 21.55 -15.26
N ILE A 411 -19.20 20.62 -15.49
CA ILE A 411 -17.76 20.81 -15.26
C ILE A 411 -17.26 22.01 -16.09
N PRO A 412 -16.46 22.93 -15.53
CA PRO A 412 -15.89 24.06 -16.27
C PRO A 412 -14.86 23.62 -17.31
N GLU A 413 -14.49 24.52 -18.23
CA GLU A 413 -13.36 24.30 -19.12
C GLU A 413 -12.04 24.24 -18.30
N PRO A 414 -11.17 23.24 -18.53
CA PRO A 414 -9.91 23.12 -17.78
C PRO A 414 -8.92 24.27 -17.98
N GLY A 415 -8.15 24.56 -16.94
CA GLY A 415 -7.05 25.52 -16.96
C GLY A 415 -5.72 24.94 -17.46
N VAL A 416 -4.63 25.66 -17.15
CA VAL A 416 -3.26 25.22 -17.41
C VAL A 416 -2.78 24.33 -16.26
N PRO A 417 -2.22 23.13 -16.52
CA PRO A 417 -1.64 22.28 -15.46
C PRO A 417 -0.49 22.97 -14.73
N GLU A 418 -0.42 22.87 -13.42
CA GLU A 418 0.67 23.48 -12.65
C GLU A 418 2.03 22.84 -12.96
N SER A 419 2.07 21.56 -13.34
CA SER A 419 3.29 20.92 -13.85
C SER A 419 3.90 21.62 -15.08
N PHE A 420 3.07 22.23 -15.94
CA PHE A 420 3.54 23.01 -17.09
C PHE A 420 4.09 24.39 -16.67
N ARG A 421 3.50 25.01 -15.64
CA ARG A 421 4.02 26.25 -15.03
C ARG A 421 5.37 26.01 -14.35
N VAL A 422 5.50 24.94 -13.58
CA VAL A 422 6.76 24.51 -12.96
C VAL A 422 7.82 24.29 -14.03
N LEU A 423 7.53 23.55 -15.10
CA LEU A 423 8.44 23.33 -16.23
C LEU A 423 8.94 24.65 -16.86
N ILE A 424 8.07 25.64 -17.06
CA ILE A 424 8.47 26.96 -17.57
C ILE A 424 9.43 27.65 -16.60
N LYS A 425 9.15 27.65 -15.30
CA LYS A 425 10.02 28.26 -14.28
C LYS A 425 11.37 27.54 -14.17
N GLU A 426 11.39 26.21 -14.28
CA GLU A 426 12.62 25.41 -14.31
C GLU A 426 13.48 25.74 -15.54
N LEU A 427 12.91 25.80 -16.74
CA LEU A 427 13.63 26.20 -17.96
C LEU A 427 14.15 27.65 -17.88
N GLN A 428 13.35 28.57 -17.31
CA GLN A 428 13.79 29.95 -17.06
C GLN A 428 14.94 30.01 -16.04
N SER A 429 15.00 29.10 -15.06
CA SER A 429 16.14 29.01 -14.12
C SER A 429 17.46 28.63 -14.81
N LEU A 430 17.39 27.89 -15.93
CA LEU A 430 18.52 27.56 -16.81
C LEU A 430 18.86 28.68 -17.81
N ALA A 431 18.30 29.88 -17.62
CA ALA A 431 18.39 31.03 -18.51
C ALA A 431 17.82 30.79 -19.93
N LEU A 432 16.85 29.87 -20.07
CA LEU A 432 16.09 29.66 -21.30
C LEU A 432 14.81 30.51 -21.27
N ASP A 433 14.73 31.49 -22.16
CA ASP A 433 13.59 32.42 -22.26
C ASP A 433 12.39 31.73 -22.95
N VAL A 434 11.60 31.01 -22.16
CA VAL A 434 10.37 30.31 -22.59
C VAL A 434 9.15 31.21 -22.38
N ARG A 435 8.40 31.43 -23.47
CA ARG A 435 7.20 32.29 -23.53
C ARG A 435 6.08 31.59 -24.28
N VAL A 436 4.83 31.81 -23.87
CA VAL A 436 3.65 31.35 -24.62
C VAL A 436 3.17 32.48 -25.53
N LEU A 437 2.90 32.16 -26.80
CA LEU A 437 2.44 33.10 -27.82
C LEU A 437 1.03 32.76 -28.27
N GLY A 438 0.16 33.76 -28.38
CA GLY A 438 -1.14 33.65 -29.04
C GLY A 438 -1.02 33.75 -30.57
N GLU A 439 -2.14 33.57 -31.27
CA GLU A 439 -2.22 33.58 -32.75
C GLU A 439 -1.62 34.83 -33.43
N ASN A 440 -1.55 35.95 -32.72
CA ASN A 440 -1.01 37.23 -33.21
C ASN A 440 0.47 37.46 -32.88
N GLU A 441 1.23 36.40 -32.53
CA GLU A 441 2.61 36.48 -32.00
C GLU A 441 2.74 37.37 -30.73
N GLN A 442 1.63 37.57 -30.02
CA GLN A 442 1.59 38.32 -28.77
C GLN A 442 1.82 37.38 -27.58
N GLU A 443 2.69 37.80 -26.67
CA GLU A 443 3.02 37.08 -25.45
C GLU A 443 1.80 37.02 -24.51
N ILE A 444 1.47 35.80 -24.08
CA ILE A 444 0.44 35.52 -23.10
C ILE A 444 1.14 35.35 -21.75
N GLU A 445 1.01 36.36 -20.90
CA GLU A 445 1.47 36.28 -19.50
C GLU A 445 0.65 35.21 -18.78
N ILE A 446 1.27 34.06 -18.48
CA ILE A 446 0.70 33.08 -17.55
C ILE A 446 0.81 33.70 -16.15
N LYS A 447 -0.34 34.10 -15.60
CA LYS A 447 -0.44 34.64 -14.24
C LYS A 447 0.10 33.65 -13.21
N GLU A 448 0.68 34.21 -12.14
CA GLU A 448 1.13 33.45 -10.96
C GLU A 448 -0.05 33.21 -10.01
N GLU A 449 0.01 32.14 -9.21
CA GLU A 449 -1.12 31.64 -8.41
C GLU A 449 -1.79 32.72 -7.53
N GLU A 450 -1.04 33.68 -6.99
CA GLU A 450 -1.59 34.77 -6.17
C GLU A 450 -2.62 35.63 -6.92
N GLU A 451 -2.46 35.84 -8.23
CA GLU A 451 -3.44 36.60 -9.03
C GLU A 451 -4.69 35.79 -9.33
N ASP A 452 -4.55 34.49 -9.63
CA ASP A 452 -5.68 33.58 -9.87
C ASP A 452 -6.53 33.40 -8.60
N ILE A 453 -5.88 33.25 -7.44
CA ILE A 453 -6.54 33.23 -6.12
C ILE A 453 -7.22 34.57 -5.84
N SER A 454 -6.59 35.69 -6.20
CA SER A 454 -7.15 37.03 -6.08
C SER A 454 -8.35 37.25 -7.00
N GLU A 455 -8.40 36.67 -8.19
CA GLU A 455 -9.58 36.72 -9.08
C GLU A 455 -10.67 35.75 -8.66
N MET A 456 -10.32 34.54 -8.21
CA MET A 456 -11.28 33.58 -7.62
C MET A 456 -11.98 34.15 -6.39
N ALA A 457 -11.26 34.86 -5.51
CA ALA A 457 -11.85 35.57 -4.37
C ALA A 457 -12.87 36.63 -4.82
N LYS A 458 -12.56 37.41 -5.88
CA LYS A 458 -13.49 38.40 -6.45
C LYS A 458 -14.71 37.75 -7.10
N GLU A 459 -14.52 36.64 -7.82
CA GLU A 459 -15.58 35.89 -8.51
C GLU A 459 -16.55 35.25 -7.51
N LEU A 460 -16.04 34.80 -6.35
CA LEU A 460 -16.83 34.33 -5.20
C LEU A 460 -17.42 35.48 -4.34
N GLY A 461 -17.17 36.75 -4.69
CA GLY A 461 -17.72 37.92 -3.99
C GLY A 461 -17.02 38.31 -2.68
N ILE A 462 -15.81 37.80 -2.44
CA ILE A 462 -15.00 38.06 -1.24
C ILE A 462 -14.14 39.31 -1.46
N ASP A 463 -14.70 40.49 -1.18
CA ASP A 463 -14.07 41.78 -1.42
C ASP A 463 -12.99 42.13 -0.36
N ILE A 464 -11.74 41.69 -0.59
CA ILE A 464 -10.58 41.94 0.29
C ILE A 464 -10.05 43.39 0.12
N GLN A 465 -10.89 44.39 0.39
CA GLN A 465 -10.49 45.80 0.50
C GLN A 465 -10.15 46.17 1.95
N GLY A 466 -8.98 45.69 2.41
CA GLY A 466 -8.65 45.55 3.83
C GLY A 466 -7.65 46.52 4.47
N ARG A 467 -6.58 46.96 3.77
CA ARG A 467 -5.63 48.02 4.23
C ARG A 467 -4.54 48.33 3.20
N GLY A 468 -4.45 49.59 2.74
CA GLY A 468 -3.41 50.06 1.83
C GLY A 468 -3.32 51.59 1.77
N ALA A 469 -3.15 52.26 2.91
CA ALA A 469 -3.27 53.73 3.00
C ALA A 469 -2.08 54.41 3.71
N SER A 470 -1.40 55.29 2.94
CA SER A 470 -0.28 56.18 3.32
C SER A 470 1.04 55.47 3.71
N THR A 471 2.18 55.70 3.06
CA THR A 471 2.74 57.01 2.67
C THR A 471 3.58 56.97 1.39
N SER A 472 3.33 57.88 0.45
CA SER A 472 4.28 58.27 -0.59
C SER A 472 4.28 59.79 -0.78
N ILE A 473 5.43 60.43 -0.55
CA ILE A 473 5.56 61.89 -0.63
C ILE A 473 5.91 62.29 -2.06
N THR A 474 5.13 63.22 -2.62
CA THR A 474 5.30 63.72 -3.99
C THR A 474 6.61 64.49 -4.20
N ARG A 475 7.31 64.22 -5.31
CA ARG A 475 8.21 65.20 -5.94
C ARG A 475 8.13 65.12 -7.47
N SER A 476 8.05 66.28 -8.10
CA SER A 476 7.95 66.47 -9.55
C SER A 476 9.32 66.48 -10.24
N PRO A 477 9.41 66.22 -11.56
CA PRO A 477 10.68 66.19 -12.30
C PRO A 477 11.14 67.57 -12.79
N ASP A 478 12.45 67.73 -13.06
CA ASP A 478 12.95 68.33 -14.33
C ASP A 478 14.51 68.28 -14.49
N VAL A 479 14.95 67.50 -15.49
CA VAL A 479 15.79 67.87 -16.67
C VAL A 479 17.04 68.80 -16.55
N ALA A 480 18.15 68.32 -17.15
CA ALA A 480 19.24 69.03 -17.90
C ALA A 480 20.59 69.48 -17.27
N SER A 481 21.60 68.61 -17.48
CA SER A 481 22.77 68.84 -18.38
C SER A 481 24.14 69.34 -17.86
N ARG A 482 25.20 68.82 -18.53
CA ARG A 482 26.65 69.19 -18.50
C ARG A 482 27.40 68.83 -17.19
N GLY A 483 28.69 68.45 -17.20
CA GLY A 483 29.57 68.11 -18.33
C GLY A 483 31.08 68.19 -17.98
N THR A 484 31.90 67.36 -18.65
CA THR A 484 33.38 67.37 -18.73
C THR A 484 34.24 67.12 -17.46
N ALA A 485 35.16 66.17 -17.61
CA ALA A 485 36.17 65.67 -16.67
C ALA A 485 37.32 66.65 -16.31
N ALA A 486 38.07 66.37 -15.23
CA ALA A 486 39.48 65.90 -15.26
C ALA A 486 40.27 66.12 -13.94
N ARG A 487 41.05 65.10 -13.52
CA ARG A 487 42.20 65.15 -12.56
C ARG A 487 41.93 65.65 -11.12
N ALA A 488 42.82 65.45 -10.13
CA ALA A 488 43.77 64.37 -9.80
C ALA A 488 44.37 64.67 -8.39
N GLU A 489 45.14 63.72 -7.83
CA GLU A 489 46.20 63.93 -6.81
C GLU A 489 45.77 64.45 -5.40
N GLU A 490 45.97 63.63 -4.36
CA GLU A 490 46.81 63.94 -3.18
C GLU A 490 47.10 62.63 -2.40
N GLU A 491 48.30 62.51 -1.79
CA GLU A 491 48.88 61.34 -1.10
C GLU A 491 49.33 61.75 0.35
N GLU A 492 50.27 61.04 1.02
CA GLU A 492 50.80 61.28 2.41
C GLU A 492 49.76 60.96 3.54
N GLU A 493 49.98 60.23 4.66
CA GLU A 493 51.03 59.46 5.42
C GLU A 493 50.25 58.26 6.12
N ASP A 494 50.74 57.20 6.80
CA ASP A 494 52.04 56.79 7.42
C ASP A 494 52.09 55.22 7.62
N GLU A 495 52.92 54.68 8.54
CA GLU A 495 53.27 53.24 8.83
C GLU A 495 52.43 52.58 9.99
N GLU A 496 52.58 51.34 10.53
CA GLU A 496 53.53 50.17 10.54
C GLU A 496 52.69 48.84 10.64
N GLY A 497 53.15 47.59 10.41
CA GLY A 497 54.42 46.99 9.97
C GLY A 497 54.41 45.43 10.07
N ASP A 498 55.28 44.75 9.30
CA ASP A 498 55.71 43.31 9.26
C ASP A 498 54.63 42.18 9.21
N GLU A 499 54.55 41.24 8.25
CA GLU A 499 55.51 40.31 7.57
C GLU A 499 56.03 39.13 8.44
N ASP A 500 56.30 37.90 7.92
CA ASP A 500 55.61 37.04 6.92
C ASP A 500 56.19 35.58 6.96
N GLU A 501 55.69 34.69 6.09
CA GLU A 501 56.25 33.42 5.55
C GLU A 501 56.40 32.12 6.40
N ASP A 502 56.17 30.99 5.69
CA ASP A 502 56.33 29.59 6.11
C ASP A 502 57.79 29.08 6.10
N LEU A 503 58.07 27.99 6.85
CA LEU A 503 59.23 27.12 6.56
C LEU A 503 59.06 25.68 7.08
N ALA A 504 59.15 24.70 6.17
CA ALA A 504 59.02 23.27 6.43
C ALA A 504 60.35 22.49 6.16
N PRO A 505 60.41 21.14 6.24
CA PRO A 505 60.69 20.47 7.52
C PRO A 505 61.88 19.48 7.45
N GLN A 506 62.48 19.10 8.60
CA GLN A 506 63.43 17.97 8.64
C GLN A 506 63.27 16.99 9.83
N ARG A 507 63.50 15.72 9.49
CA ARG A 507 63.27 14.45 10.20
C ARG A 507 64.14 14.24 11.46
N SER A 508 63.69 13.38 12.40
CA SER A 508 64.31 12.05 12.63
C SER A 508 63.69 11.20 13.75
N SER A 509 63.69 9.87 13.53
CA SER A 509 63.59 8.73 14.51
C SER A 509 62.38 8.59 15.45
N GLY A 510 61.75 7.40 15.41
CA GLY A 510 60.72 6.93 16.37
C GLY A 510 61.31 6.21 17.61
N PRO A 511 60.61 5.20 18.21
CA PRO A 511 60.03 4.08 17.45
C PRO A 511 58.57 3.70 17.77
N LEU A 512 57.93 3.10 16.74
CA LEU A 512 57.07 1.90 16.73
C LEU A 512 56.47 1.37 18.05
N ILE A 513 55.14 1.21 18.04
CA ILE A 513 54.43 -0.06 18.22
C ILE A 513 53.20 -0.01 17.29
N ASP A 514 52.86 -1.13 16.68
CA ASP A 514 51.76 -1.28 15.71
C ASP A 514 50.47 -1.74 16.41
N ASP A 515 49.31 -1.37 15.86
CA ASP A 515 48.05 -2.11 15.85
C ASP A 515 47.22 -1.52 14.68
N ASP A 516 46.65 -2.38 13.83
CA ASP A 516 46.21 -2.05 12.47
C ASP A 516 44.73 -1.62 12.34
N ASP A 517 44.37 -1.06 11.17
CA ASP A 517 43.09 -1.08 10.42
C ASP A 517 41.77 -1.26 11.22
N ASP A 518 40.78 -0.35 11.15
CA ASP A 518 40.12 0.15 9.93
C ASP A 518 39.49 1.55 10.11
N PHE A 519 39.12 2.20 8.99
CA PHE A 519 38.57 3.56 8.96
C PHE A 519 37.32 3.63 8.06
N ASP A 520 36.26 2.91 8.44
CA ASP A 520 35.00 2.93 7.70
C ASP A 520 34.35 4.32 7.70
N VAL A 521 33.99 4.76 6.49
CA VAL A 521 33.17 5.95 6.25
C VAL A 521 31.75 5.46 6.03
N GLU A 522 30.89 5.57 7.06
CA GLU A 522 29.46 5.41 6.86
C GLU A 522 28.96 6.52 5.91
N GLN A 523 28.66 6.12 4.69
CA GLN A 523 28.08 6.95 3.64
C GLN A 523 26.61 6.57 3.50
N ASP A 524 25.71 7.56 3.62
CA ASP A 524 24.27 7.35 3.52
C ASP A 524 23.86 7.00 2.07
N ASP A 525 23.73 5.71 1.76
CA ASP A 525 23.14 5.19 0.52
C ASP A 525 21.76 4.53 0.79
N ASP A 526 20.78 5.34 1.24
CA ASP A 526 19.35 4.98 1.23
C ASP A 526 18.85 4.91 -0.23
N LEU A 527 19.12 3.79 -0.90
CA LEU A 527 18.59 3.44 -2.20
C LEU A 527 17.77 2.14 -2.10
N ASP A 528 16.46 2.29 -1.93
CA ASP A 528 15.49 1.21 -2.12
C ASP A 528 15.56 0.72 -3.58
N LEU A 529 16.28 -0.38 -3.81
CA LEU A 529 16.25 -1.13 -5.06
C LEU A 529 15.07 -2.10 -5.03
N ASP A 530 14.01 -1.79 -5.76
CA ASP A 530 12.91 -2.71 -6.02
C ASP A 530 13.40 -3.91 -6.88
N ASP A 531 13.28 -5.13 -6.35
CA ASP A 531 13.60 -6.40 -7.02
C ASP A 531 12.56 -6.76 -8.12
N ASP A 532 12.38 -5.88 -9.12
CA ASP A 532 11.53 -6.08 -10.31
C ASP A 532 12.37 -6.37 -11.58
N LEU A 533 13.54 -7.01 -11.42
CA LEU A 533 14.47 -7.37 -12.52
C LEU A 533 14.86 -8.86 -12.51
N ASP A 534 14.00 -9.72 -13.08
CA ASP A 534 14.36 -11.04 -13.63
C ASP A 534 13.16 -11.59 -14.44
N ASP A 535 13.24 -11.60 -15.79
CA ASP A 535 12.59 -12.57 -16.73
C ASP A 535 12.72 -12.21 -18.25
N ASP A 536 13.34 -11.08 -18.64
CA ASP A 536 13.50 -10.66 -20.06
C ASP A 536 14.95 -10.75 -20.63
N LEU A 537 15.56 -11.95 -20.62
CA LEU A 537 16.78 -12.25 -21.39
C LEU A 537 16.84 -13.72 -21.87
N ASP A 538 16.44 -13.96 -23.12
CA ASP A 538 17.10 -14.82 -24.13
C ASP A 538 16.09 -15.30 -25.21
N ASP A 539 16.14 -14.72 -26.42
CA ASP A 539 16.02 -15.42 -27.72
C ASP A 539 16.10 -14.44 -28.93
N ASP A 540 17.20 -13.67 -29.01
CA ASP A 540 17.61 -13.02 -30.27
C ASP A 540 18.46 -14.03 -31.09
N LEU A 541 17.82 -14.78 -32.00
CA LEU A 541 18.49 -15.60 -33.01
C LEU A 541 17.85 -15.44 -34.38
N ASP A 542 18.69 -15.20 -35.39
CA ASP A 542 18.28 -14.92 -36.78
C ASP A 542 17.61 -16.11 -37.45
N ASP A 543 16.62 -15.86 -38.32
CA ASP A 543 16.34 -16.71 -39.49
C ASP A 543 15.67 -15.90 -40.63
N ASP A 544 16.49 -15.19 -41.42
CA ASP A 544 16.11 -14.65 -42.73
C ASP A 544 15.92 -15.84 -43.71
N PHE A 545 14.67 -16.19 -44.05
CA PHE A 545 14.42 -17.19 -45.11
C PHE A 545 13.33 -16.80 -46.12
N GLU A 546 13.58 -17.17 -47.37
CA GLU A 546 12.93 -16.62 -48.57
C GLU A 546 11.55 -17.23 -48.84
N LEU A 547 10.64 -16.39 -49.37
CA LEU A 547 9.38 -16.81 -49.98
C LEU A 547 9.59 -17.12 -51.47
N ASP A 548 9.71 -18.39 -51.85
CA ASP A 548 9.35 -18.86 -53.19
C ASP A 548 9.15 -20.40 -53.27
N ASP A 549 8.59 -20.85 -54.40
CA ASP A 549 8.44 -22.24 -54.87
C ASP A 549 7.82 -23.30 -53.92
N LEU A 550 6.51 -23.54 -54.09
CA LEU A 550 5.95 -24.90 -54.03
C LEU A 550 4.71 -25.06 -54.93
N SER A 551 4.94 -25.12 -56.25
CA SER A 551 3.97 -25.65 -57.21
C SER A 551 4.07 -27.17 -57.32
N ASP A 552 3.03 -27.78 -57.89
CA ASP A 552 2.97 -29.17 -58.38
C ASP A 552 3.22 -30.29 -57.36
N LEU A 553 2.12 -30.81 -56.82
CA LEU A 553 1.83 -32.24 -56.98
C LEU A 553 0.32 -32.46 -57.12
N SER A 554 -0.10 -32.87 -58.31
CA SER A 554 -1.43 -33.41 -58.58
C SER A 554 -1.42 -34.94 -58.39
N ASP A 555 -2.59 -35.53 -58.10
CA ASP A 555 -3.28 -36.47 -59.01
C ASP A 555 -4.49 -37.16 -58.34
N ASP A 556 -5.43 -37.60 -59.19
CA ASP A 556 -6.45 -38.65 -59.01
C ASP A 556 -7.58 -38.52 -57.95
N ASP A 557 -8.62 -37.79 -58.35
CA ASP A 557 -9.98 -38.28 -58.71
C ASP A 557 -10.83 -39.20 -57.78
N ASP A 558 -12.10 -38.77 -57.63
CA ASP A 558 -13.38 -39.51 -57.63
C ASP A 558 -13.54 -40.91 -56.98
N ASP A 559 -14.50 -41.02 -56.04
CA ASP A 559 -15.69 -41.87 -56.25
C ASP A 559 -16.88 -41.52 -55.30
N ILE A 560 -18.02 -41.14 -55.90
CA ILE A 560 -19.44 -41.20 -55.45
C ILE A 560 -19.88 -40.47 -54.15
#